data_AF-A0AAV2PB61-F1
#
_entry.id   AF-A0AAV2PB61-F1
#
_cell.length_a   1.000
_cell.length_b   1.000
_cell.length_c   1.000
_cell.angle_alpha   90.00
_cell.angle_beta   90.00
_cell.angle_gamma   90.00
#
_symmetry.space_group_name_H-M   'P 1'
#
loop_
_entity.id
_entity.type
_entity.pdbx_description
1 polymer ?
#
loop_
_entity_poly.entity_id
_entity_poly.type
_entity_poly.pdbx_seq_one_letter_code
_entity_poly.pdbx_strand_id
1 'polypeptide(L)'
;MCGYTIYSVTAGACGLAALFVTHACGQIEVIMSRLKDLVNGKNFKQSPNVHRRIAAIVKSHVRVIKFAAMVEEVLHEVCLVELTSSLCTICLLEYYCIVDWQSADRIGLATYFLLFVSFCFNVFMLCYIGELLMEKSSQIGYICYMINWYQLSPKSARSLILIIAMASHPIKISAGRIVDLSLMTFVNVLKTTMAYLSFLRTLVV
;
A
#
# COMPACT_ATOMS: atom_id res chain seq x y z
N MET A 1 23.92 16.16 -11.92
CA MET A 1 23.05 15.74 -13.05
C MET A 1 22.53 14.33 -12.85
N CYS A 2 23.38 13.28 -12.75
CA CYS A 2 22.93 11.89 -12.60
C CYS A 2 22.10 11.61 -11.34
N GLY A 3 22.45 12.20 -10.19
CA GLY A 3 21.66 12.04 -8.95
C GLY A 3 20.25 12.63 -9.08
N TYR A 4 20.14 13.85 -9.62
CA TYR A 4 18.85 14.52 -9.83
C TYR A 4 17.93 13.71 -10.75
N THR A 5 18.47 13.16 -11.85
CA THR A 5 17.68 12.32 -12.77
C THR A 5 17.22 11.04 -12.08
N ILE A 6 18.07 10.37 -11.29
CA ILE A 6 17.68 9.17 -10.53
C ILE A 6 16.56 9.48 -9.54
N TYR A 7 16.70 10.54 -8.74
CA TYR A 7 15.67 10.92 -7.77
C TYR A 7 14.34 11.32 -8.42
N SER A 8 14.40 12.00 -9.57
CA SER A 8 13.18 12.35 -10.31
C SER A 8 12.43 11.13 -10.85
N VAL A 9 13.17 10.10 -11.31
CA VAL A 9 12.59 8.84 -11.79
C VAL A 9 11.98 8.05 -10.64
N THR A 10 12.70 7.94 -9.52
CA THR A 10 12.22 7.32 -8.28
C THR A 10 10.95 8.01 -7.76
N ALA A 11 10.94 9.33 -7.63
CA ALA A 11 9.77 10.07 -7.17
C ALA A 11 8.57 9.88 -8.13
N GLY A 12 8.83 9.83 -9.44
CA GLY A 12 7.83 9.49 -10.44
C GLY A 12 7.25 8.09 -10.28
N ALA A 13 8.10 7.10 -10.02
CA ALA A 13 7.68 5.72 -9.77
C ALA A 13 6.82 5.59 -8.51
N CYS A 14 7.23 6.20 -7.40
CA CYS A 14 6.46 6.25 -6.16
C CYS A 14 5.12 6.98 -6.35
N GLY A 15 5.11 8.07 -7.13
CA GLY A 15 3.89 8.81 -7.48
C GLY A 15 2.91 7.96 -8.29
N LEU A 16 3.40 7.23 -9.31
CA LEU A 16 2.58 6.30 -10.09
C LEU A 16 2.03 5.15 -9.24
N ALA A 17 2.85 4.58 -8.35
CA ALA A 17 2.42 3.57 -7.40
C ALA A 17 1.27 4.10 -6.52
N ALA A 18 1.44 5.28 -5.93
CA ALA A 18 0.41 5.92 -5.12
C ALA A 18 -0.88 6.18 -5.92
N LEU A 19 -0.77 6.65 -7.17
CA LEU A 19 -1.93 6.90 -8.04
C LEU A 19 -2.70 5.62 -8.37
N PHE A 20 -2.01 4.54 -8.76
CA PHE A 20 -2.67 3.27 -9.06
C PHE A 20 -3.32 2.66 -7.83
N VAL A 21 -2.63 2.69 -6.69
CA VAL A 21 -3.14 2.16 -5.43
C VAL A 21 -4.35 2.95 -4.95
N THR A 22 -4.26 4.29 -4.91
CA THR A 22 -5.39 5.14 -4.50
C THR A 22 -6.58 5.00 -5.46
N HIS A 23 -6.34 4.85 -6.76
CA HIS A 23 -7.41 4.53 -7.71
C HIS A 23 -8.07 3.17 -7.41
N ALA A 24 -7.29 2.13 -7.11
CA ALA A 24 -7.82 0.83 -6.69
C ALA A 24 -8.65 0.97 -5.40
N CYS A 25 -8.13 1.67 -4.38
CA CYS A 25 -8.86 1.96 -3.14
C CYS A 25 -10.17 2.68 -3.40
N GLY A 26 -10.19 3.69 -4.27
CA GLY A 26 -11.41 4.41 -4.65
C GLY A 26 -12.45 3.50 -5.33
N GLN A 27 -12.01 2.59 -6.21
CA GLN A 27 -12.92 1.60 -6.82
C GLN A 27 -13.48 0.63 -5.77
N ILE A 28 -12.67 0.23 -4.78
CA ILE A 28 -13.12 -0.60 -3.65
C ILE A 28 -14.15 0.15 -2.80
N GLU A 29 -13.95 1.43 -2.50
CA GLU A 29 -14.92 2.24 -1.76
C GLU A 29 -16.26 2.38 -2.51
N VAL A 30 -16.22 2.55 -3.83
CA VAL A 30 -17.43 2.52 -4.66
C VAL A 30 -18.14 1.17 -4.57
N ILE A 31 -17.40 0.07 -4.60
CA ILE A 31 -17.96 -1.29 -4.40
C ILE A 31 -18.61 -1.41 -3.02
N MET A 32 -17.94 -0.97 -1.95
CA MET A 32 -18.46 -0.99 -0.59
C MET A 32 -19.73 -0.14 -0.44
N SER A 33 -19.77 1.04 -1.06
CA SER A 33 -20.96 1.90 -1.07
C SER A 33 -22.15 1.24 -1.79
N ARG A 34 -21.88 0.56 -2.92
CA ARG A 34 -22.89 -0.23 -3.64
C ARG A 34 -23.37 -1.45 -2.85
N LEU A 35 -22.49 -2.09 -2.09
CA LEU A 35 -22.83 -3.19 -1.18
C LEU A 35 -23.72 -2.71 -0.03
N LYS A 36 -23.40 -1.58 0.61
CA LYS A 36 -24.22 -1.01 1.71
C LYS A 36 -25.63 -0.65 1.25
N ASP A 37 -25.78 -0.15 0.02
CA ASP A 37 -27.08 0.21 -0.55
C ASP A 37 -27.79 -0.98 -1.22
N LEU A 38 -27.23 -2.19 -1.23
CA LEU A 38 -27.71 -3.34 -2.01
C LEU A 38 -29.19 -3.68 -1.80
N VAL A 39 -29.74 -3.41 -0.62
CA VAL A 39 -31.17 -3.62 -0.33
C VAL A 39 -32.01 -2.44 -0.83
N ASN A 40 -31.61 -1.20 -0.54
CA ASN A 40 -32.44 0.00 -0.73
C ASN A 40 -32.49 0.55 -2.16
N GLY A 41 -31.46 0.34 -2.99
CA GLY A 41 -31.56 0.68 -4.42
C GLY A 41 -31.12 2.06 -4.86
N LYS A 42 -30.85 2.98 -3.94
CA LYS A 42 -30.68 4.41 -4.25
C LYS A 42 -29.48 4.68 -5.17
N ASN A 43 -28.40 3.91 -5.04
CA ASN A 43 -27.17 4.05 -5.81
C ASN A 43 -27.18 3.31 -7.16
N PHE A 44 -28.27 2.62 -7.49
CA PHE A 44 -28.41 1.86 -8.74
C PHE A 44 -29.44 2.52 -9.65
N LYS A 45 -29.00 3.54 -10.39
CA LYS A 45 -29.84 4.38 -11.28
C LYS A 45 -30.72 3.60 -12.29
N GLN A 46 -30.46 2.31 -12.55
CA GLN A 46 -31.09 1.55 -13.65
C GLN A 46 -31.30 0.04 -13.37
N SER A 47 -31.30 -0.45 -12.11
CA SER A 47 -31.52 -1.89 -11.85
C SER A 47 -32.43 -2.15 -10.65
N PRO A 48 -33.74 -2.40 -10.87
CA PRO A 48 -34.66 -2.73 -9.78
C PRO A 48 -34.39 -4.12 -9.18
N ASN A 49 -33.73 -5.02 -9.93
CA ASN A 49 -33.50 -6.39 -9.49
C ASN A 49 -32.17 -6.54 -8.73
N VAL A 50 -32.24 -6.96 -7.46
CA VAL A 50 -31.08 -7.25 -6.59
C VAL A 50 -30.07 -8.17 -7.27
N HIS A 51 -30.50 -9.18 -8.03
CA HIS A 51 -29.58 -10.08 -8.73
C HIS A 51 -28.70 -9.36 -9.76
N ARG A 52 -29.26 -8.40 -10.51
CA ARG A 52 -28.48 -7.59 -11.46
C ARG A 52 -27.50 -6.67 -10.72
N ARG A 53 -27.89 -6.16 -9.55
CA ARG A 53 -27.05 -5.32 -8.71
C ARG A 53 -25.86 -6.08 -8.16
N ILE A 54 -26.08 -7.30 -7.65
CA ILE A 54 -25.02 -8.22 -7.23
C ILE A 54 -24.09 -8.53 -8.41
N ALA A 55 -24.63 -8.88 -9.58
CA ALA A 55 -23.81 -9.17 -10.76
C ALA A 55 -22.92 -7.97 -11.16
N ALA A 56 -23.44 -6.74 -11.07
CA ALA A 56 -22.66 -5.53 -11.33
C ALA A 56 -21.56 -5.27 -10.28
N ILE A 57 -21.84 -5.57 -9.00
CA ILE A 57 -20.86 -5.52 -7.91
C ILE A 57 -19.76 -6.55 -8.16
N VAL A 58 -20.10 -7.81 -8.41
CA VAL A 58 -19.13 -8.89 -8.68
C VAL A 58 -18.27 -8.55 -9.89
N LYS A 59 -18.87 -8.08 -11.00
CA LYS A 59 -18.12 -7.65 -12.19
C LYS A 59 -17.16 -6.51 -11.88
N SER A 60 -17.53 -5.58 -10.99
CA SER A 60 -16.64 -4.50 -10.56
C SER A 60 -15.53 -5.00 -9.65
N HIS A 61 -15.85 -5.89 -8.70
CA HIS A 61 -14.87 -6.50 -7.80
C HIS A 61 -13.81 -7.30 -8.55
N VAL A 62 -14.22 -8.14 -9.50
CA VAL A 62 -13.29 -8.90 -10.36
C VAL A 62 -12.41 -7.97 -11.20
N ARG A 63 -12.94 -6.85 -11.71
CA ARG A 63 -12.14 -5.87 -12.45
C ARG A 63 -11.07 -5.22 -11.57
N VAL A 64 -11.41 -4.87 -10.33
CA VAL A 64 -10.46 -4.29 -9.38
C VAL A 64 -9.38 -5.29 -9.00
N ILE A 65 -9.74 -6.55 -8.73
CA ILE A 65 -8.76 -7.61 -8.45
C ILE A 65 -7.78 -7.77 -9.61
N LYS A 66 -8.29 -7.84 -10.86
CA LYS A 66 -7.44 -7.92 -12.05
C LYS A 66 -6.55 -6.69 -12.24
N PHE A 67 -7.10 -5.50 -12.00
CA PHE A 67 -6.33 -4.25 -12.06
C PHE A 67 -5.20 -4.26 -11.02
N ALA A 68 -5.49 -4.62 -9.77
CA ALA A 68 -4.49 -4.68 -8.73
C ALA A 68 -3.41 -5.75 -8.99
N ALA A 69 -3.77 -6.89 -9.58
CA ALA A 69 -2.81 -7.89 -10.00
C ALA A 69 -1.84 -7.36 -11.08
N MET A 70 -2.33 -6.62 -12.07
CA MET A 70 -1.47 -5.96 -13.07
C MET A 70 -0.58 -4.88 -12.44
N VAL A 71 -1.11 -4.14 -11.46
CA VAL A 71 -0.35 -3.14 -10.72
C VAL A 71 0.76 -3.80 -9.89
N GLU A 72 0.46 -4.92 -9.23
CA GLU A 72 1.46 -5.70 -8.48
C GLU A 72 2.55 -6.24 -9.43
N GLU A 73 2.17 -6.78 -10.59
CA GLU A 73 3.10 -7.29 -11.60
C GLU A 73 4.11 -6.23 -12.09
N VAL A 74 3.66 -4.98 -12.24
CA VAL A 74 4.53 -3.87 -12.67
C VAL A 74 5.34 -3.31 -11.50
N LEU A 75 4.74 -3.21 -10.31
CA LEU A 75 5.35 -2.52 -9.18
C LEU A 75 6.26 -3.41 -8.33
N HIS A 76 6.15 -4.74 -8.37
CA HIS A 76 6.91 -5.57 -7.43
C HIS A 76 8.42 -5.39 -7.54
N GLU A 77 8.96 -5.34 -8.76
CA GLU A 77 10.38 -5.06 -8.99
C GLU A 77 10.74 -3.61 -8.64
N VAL A 78 9.88 -2.66 -9.04
CA VAL A 78 10.10 -1.23 -8.78
C VAL A 78 10.18 -0.96 -7.27
N CYS A 79 9.25 -1.51 -6.50
CA CYS A 79 9.24 -1.39 -5.05
C CYS A 79 10.43 -2.09 -4.39
N LEU A 80 10.92 -3.21 -4.94
CA LEU A 80 12.12 -3.87 -4.43
C LEU A 80 13.36 -2.98 -4.60
N VAL A 81 13.55 -2.43 -5.80
CA VAL A 81 14.68 -1.54 -6.11
C VAL A 81 14.60 -0.28 -5.24
N GLU A 82 13.43 0.31 -5.11
CA GLU A 82 13.22 1.53 -4.33
C GLU A 82 13.46 1.33 -2.82
N LEU A 83 12.95 0.23 -2.25
CA LEU A 83 13.20 -0.12 -0.85
C LEU A 83 14.68 -0.39 -0.60
N THR A 84 15.32 -1.18 -1.45
CA THR A 84 16.74 -1.52 -1.31
C THR A 84 17.63 -0.28 -1.45
N SER A 85 17.34 0.57 -2.45
CA SER A 85 18.05 1.83 -2.68
C SER A 85 17.92 2.79 -1.48
N SER A 86 16.69 2.93 -0.95
CA SER A 86 16.43 3.74 0.22
C SER A 86 17.16 3.21 1.46
N LEU A 87 17.15 1.90 1.69
CA LEU A 87 17.87 1.25 2.78
C LEU A 87 19.39 1.48 2.69
N CYS A 88 19.99 1.24 1.52
CA CYS A 88 21.41 1.49 1.31
C CYS A 88 21.77 2.96 1.56
N THR A 89 20.93 3.89 1.09
CA THR A 89 21.16 5.33 1.29
C THR A 89 21.05 5.72 2.76
N ILE A 90 20.07 5.18 3.48
CA ILE A 90 19.91 5.39 4.93
C ILE A 90 21.17 4.90 5.68
N CYS A 91 21.65 3.68 5.39
CA CYS A 91 22.85 3.15 6.03
C CYS A 91 24.10 4.02 5.78
N LEU A 92 24.26 4.55 4.56
CA LEU A 92 25.36 5.46 4.24
C LEU A 92 25.23 6.80 4.96
N LEU A 93 24.02 7.37 5.04
CA LEU A 93 23.76 8.61 5.77
C LEU A 93 24.08 8.47 7.26
N GLU A 94 23.74 7.34 7.88
CA GLU A 94 24.09 7.06 9.27
C GLU A 94 25.59 7.03 9.52
N TYR A 95 26.35 6.41 8.61
CA TYR A 95 27.80 6.41 8.68
C TYR A 95 28.38 7.83 8.57
N TYR A 96 27.94 8.62 7.59
CA TYR A 96 28.41 10.01 7.44
C TYR A 96 28.03 10.88 8.65
N CYS A 97 26.84 10.68 9.22
CA CYS A 97 26.44 11.34 10.46
C CYS A 97 27.42 11.06 11.60
N ILE A 98 27.90 9.82 11.76
CA ILE A 98 28.87 9.47 12.83
C ILE A 98 30.23 10.14 12.58
N VAL A 99 30.73 10.10 11.35
CA VAL A 99 32.04 10.66 10.99
C VAL A 99 32.04 12.20 11.13
N ASP A 100 31.05 12.88 10.56
CA ASP A 100 31.00 14.35 10.59
C ASP A 100 30.55 14.92 11.94
N TRP A 101 29.91 14.11 12.78
CA TRP A 101 29.68 14.48 14.18
C TRP A 101 31.01 14.77 14.91
N GLN A 102 32.09 14.07 14.56
CA GLN A 102 33.42 14.29 15.15
C GLN A 102 34.09 15.58 14.64
N SER A 103 33.76 16.03 13.43
CA SER A 103 34.34 17.23 12.79
C SER A 103 33.60 18.54 13.14
N ALA A 104 32.50 18.45 13.89
CA ALA A 104 31.66 19.57 14.36
C ALA A 104 31.03 20.44 13.25
N ASP A 105 30.89 19.91 12.03
CA ASP A 105 30.18 20.61 10.94
C ASP A 105 28.65 20.56 11.12
N ARG A 106 28.09 21.66 11.64
CA ARG A 106 26.65 21.79 11.90
C ARG A 106 25.81 21.82 10.63
N ILE A 107 26.35 22.30 9.50
CA ILE A 107 25.60 22.43 8.24
C ILE A 107 25.47 21.05 7.57
N GLY A 108 26.56 20.27 7.53
CA GLY A 108 26.54 18.88 7.07
C GLY A 108 25.56 18.03 7.87
N LEU A 109 25.64 18.09 9.21
CA LEU A 109 24.74 17.32 10.09
C LEU A 109 23.25 17.64 9.86
N ALA A 110 22.89 18.92 9.72
CA ALA A 110 21.52 19.33 9.43
C ALA A 110 21.04 18.77 8.08
N THR A 111 21.92 18.77 7.07
CA THR A 111 21.63 18.24 5.73
C THR A 111 21.39 16.73 5.76
N TYR A 112 22.24 15.96 6.45
CA TYR A 112 22.06 14.51 6.56
C TYR A 112 20.79 14.13 7.32
N PHE A 113 20.46 14.87 8.39
CA PHE A 113 19.22 14.66 9.12
C PHE A 113 17.98 14.89 8.24
N LEU A 114 17.97 15.97 7.45
CA LEU A 114 16.89 16.25 6.51
C LEU A 114 16.76 15.15 5.44
N LEU A 115 17.88 14.66 4.90
CA LEU A 115 17.88 13.55 3.94
C LEU A 115 17.34 12.26 4.58
N PHE A 116 17.79 11.93 5.79
CA PHE A 116 17.31 10.76 6.53
C PHE A 116 15.79 10.78 6.73
N VAL A 117 15.24 11.92 7.18
CA VAL A 117 13.79 12.10 7.33
C VAL A 117 13.07 11.95 5.98
N SER A 118 13.64 12.48 4.90
CA SER A 118 13.08 12.38 3.55
C SER A 118 13.01 10.93 3.04
N PHE A 119 14.08 10.15 3.19
CA PHE A 119 14.07 8.73 2.79
C PHE A 119 13.16 7.89 3.68
N CYS A 120 13.15 8.13 4.99
CA CYS A 120 12.19 7.49 5.90
C CYS A 120 10.74 7.77 5.47
N PHE A 121 10.44 9.01 5.07
CA PHE A 121 9.12 9.38 4.59
C PHE A 121 8.77 8.69 3.26
N ASN A 122 9.71 8.56 2.32
CA ASN A 122 9.47 7.81 1.08
C ASN A 122 9.10 6.34 1.38
N VAL A 123 9.91 5.65 2.19
CA VAL A 123 9.64 4.25 2.57
C VAL A 123 8.30 4.13 3.31
N PHE A 124 8.03 5.06 4.23
CA PHE A 124 6.74 5.11 4.94
C PHE A 124 5.57 5.23 3.97
N MET A 125 5.64 6.15 3.00
CA MET A 125 4.56 6.36 2.03
C MET A 125 4.29 5.10 1.19
N LEU A 126 5.33 4.40 0.72
CA LEU A 126 5.17 3.15 -0.02
C LEU A 126 4.53 2.04 0.82
N CYS A 127 4.97 1.89 2.07
CA CYS A 127 4.38 0.92 2.99
C CYS A 127 2.93 1.29 3.35
N TYR A 128 2.64 2.58 3.52
CA TYR A 128 1.32 3.08 3.87
C TYR A 128 0.30 2.85 2.75
N ILE A 129 0.65 3.11 1.49
CA ILE A 129 -0.27 2.84 0.37
C ILE A 129 -0.56 1.33 0.24
N GLY A 130 0.44 0.47 0.45
CA GLY A 130 0.27 -0.98 0.45
C GLY A 130 -0.69 -1.45 1.55
N GLU A 131 -0.49 -0.95 2.77
CA GLU A 131 -1.36 -1.21 3.91
C GLU A 131 -2.80 -0.75 3.64
N LEU A 132 -2.97 0.47 3.12
CA LEU A 132 -4.28 1.04 2.82
C LEU A 132 -5.07 0.17 1.83
N LEU A 133 -4.42 -0.35 0.80
CA LEU A 133 -5.06 -1.24 -0.17
C LEU A 133 -5.49 -2.56 0.46
N MET A 134 -4.62 -3.14 1.29
CA MET A 134 -4.90 -4.37 2.01
C MET A 134 -6.08 -4.19 2.98
N GLU A 135 -6.10 -3.10 3.74
CA GLU A 135 -7.18 -2.77 4.68
C GLU A 135 -8.52 -2.60 3.94
N LYS A 136 -8.55 -1.77 2.89
CA LYS A 136 -9.77 -1.49 2.13
C LYS A 136 -10.33 -2.73 1.45
N SER A 137 -9.46 -3.58 0.90
CA SER A 137 -9.89 -4.82 0.24
C SER A 137 -10.46 -5.84 1.24
N SER A 138 -9.85 -5.98 2.42
CA SER A 138 -10.36 -6.81 3.52
C SER A 138 -11.74 -6.35 4.02
N GLN A 139 -11.96 -5.02 4.07
CA GLN A 139 -13.20 -4.43 4.53
C GLN A 139 -14.43 -4.81 3.68
N ILE A 140 -14.26 -5.18 2.40
CA ILE A 140 -15.35 -5.64 1.53
C ILE A 140 -16.10 -6.82 2.16
N GLY A 141 -15.37 -7.80 2.72
CA GLY A 141 -15.95 -8.99 3.34
C GLY A 141 -16.79 -8.63 4.56
N TYR A 142 -16.27 -7.75 5.41
CA TYR A 142 -16.99 -7.24 6.59
C TYR A 142 -18.27 -6.51 6.21
N ILE A 143 -18.21 -5.59 5.24
CA ILE A 143 -19.41 -4.87 4.76
C ILE A 143 -20.44 -5.84 4.18
N CYS A 144 -19.99 -6.83 3.42
CA CYS A 144 -20.88 -7.83 2.83
C CYS A 144 -21.57 -8.69 3.90
N TYR A 145 -20.88 -9.01 4.99
CA TYR A 145 -21.44 -9.73 6.14
C TYR A 145 -22.51 -8.92 6.88
N MET A 146 -22.32 -7.60 7.02
CA MET A 146 -23.25 -6.69 7.71
C MET A 146 -24.52 -6.35 6.91
N ILE A 147 -24.67 -6.83 5.69
CA ILE A 147 -25.89 -6.66 4.90
C ILE A 147 -27.03 -7.46 5.54
N ASN A 148 -28.27 -6.94 5.50
CA ASN A 148 -29.49 -7.64 5.91
C ASN A 148 -29.82 -8.81 4.97
N TRP A 149 -28.98 -9.84 4.95
CA TRP A 149 -29.03 -10.98 4.04
C TRP A 149 -30.33 -11.78 4.15
N TYR A 150 -30.99 -11.73 5.31
CA TYR A 150 -32.30 -12.37 5.56
C TYR A 150 -33.45 -11.72 4.76
N GLN A 151 -33.27 -10.50 4.25
CA GLN A 151 -34.22 -9.83 3.35
C GLN A 151 -34.00 -10.21 1.87
N LEU A 152 -32.96 -10.98 1.57
CA LEU A 152 -32.57 -11.35 0.22
C LEU A 152 -33.05 -12.76 -0.15
N SER A 153 -33.23 -13.01 -1.45
CA SER A 153 -33.51 -14.37 -1.93
C SER A 153 -32.35 -15.32 -1.60
N PRO A 154 -32.59 -16.63 -1.40
CA PRO A 154 -31.53 -17.60 -1.12
C PRO A 154 -30.41 -17.62 -2.17
N LYS A 155 -30.76 -17.38 -3.44
CA LYS A 155 -29.80 -17.24 -4.54
C LYS A 155 -28.90 -16.00 -4.39
N SER A 156 -29.46 -14.89 -3.91
CA SER A 156 -28.70 -13.66 -3.64
C SER A 156 -27.79 -13.82 -2.43
N ALA A 157 -28.29 -14.44 -1.35
CA ALA A 157 -27.51 -14.73 -0.15
C ALA A 157 -26.29 -15.61 -0.46
N ARG A 158 -26.45 -16.67 -1.28
CA ARG A 158 -25.31 -17.48 -1.75
C ARG A 158 -24.27 -16.67 -2.52
N SER A 159 -24.70 -15.68 -3.30
CA SER A 159 -23.77 -14.81 -4.04
C SER A 159 -22.95 -13.92 -3.09
N LEU A 160 -23.54 -13.47 -1.98
CA LEU A 160 -22.80 -12.72 -0.95
C LEU A 160 -21.73 -13.58 -0.28
N ILE A 161 -22.00 -14.86 -0.01
CA ILE A 161 -21.01 -15.79 0.55
C ILE A 161 -19.78 -15.88 -0.38
N LEU A 162 -19.99 -15.94 -1.69
CA LEU A 162 -18.88 -15.96 -2.67
C LEU A 162 -18.07 -14.66 -2.63
N ILE A 163 -18.74 -13.50 -2.49
CA ILE A 163 -18.05 -12.20 -2.35
C ILE A 163 -17.21 -12.17 -1.07
N ILE A 164 -17.74 -12.68 0.05
CA ILE A 164 -17.01 -12.78 1.32
C ILE A 164 -15.78 -13.68 1.15
N ALA A 165 -15.94 -14.87 0.57
CA ALA A 165 -14.84 -15.80 0.34
C ALA A 165 -13.73 -15.21 -0.55
N MET A 166 -14.10 -14.43 -1.57
CA MET A 166 -13.14 -13.68 -2.37
C MET A 166 -12.44 -12.59 -1.55
N ALA A 167 -13.17 -11.84 -0.73
CA ALA A 167 -12.61 -10.78 0.09
C ALA A 167 -11.72 -11.28 1.25
N SER A 168 -11.83 -12.55 1.64
CA SER A 168 -10.92 -13.20 2.59
C SER A 168 -9.47 -13.29 2.09
N HIS A 169 -9.24 -13.06 0.80
CA HIS A 169 -7.92 -12.96 0.19
C HIS A 169 -7.69 -11.48 -0.19
N PRO A 170 -7.23 -10.65 0.77
CA PRO A 170 -7.07 -9.22 0.52
C PRO A 170 -6.01 -8.96 -0.56
N ILE A 171 -6.19 -7.85 -1.25
CA ILE A 171 -5.28 -7.39 -2.30
C ILE A 171 -4.03 -6.85 -1.62
N LYS A 172 -2.88 -7.39 -1.99
CA LYS A 172 -1.56 -7.01 -1.44
C LYS A 172 -0.62 -6.60 -2.56
N ILE A 173 0.32 -5.73 -2.24
CA ILE A 173 1.46 -5.40 -3.11
C ILE A 173 2.72 -5.87 -2.40
N SER A 174 3.56 -6.59 -3.12
CA SER A 174 4.82 -7.11 -2.61
C SER A 174 6.00 -6.35 -3.20
N ALA A 175 7.11 -6.27 -2.46
CA ALA A 175 8.41 -5.90 -3.00
C ALA A 175 9.15 -7.18 -3.37
N GLY A 176 9.37 -7.40 -4.67
CA GLY A 176 10.10 -8.54 -5.20
C GLY A 176 9.50 -9.91 -4.87
N ARG A 177 8.23 -9.98 -4.44
CA ARG A 177 7.59 -11.18 -3.84
C ARG A 177 8.31 -11.73 -2.61
N ILE A 178 9.17 -10.93 -1.98
CA ILE A 178 9.90 -11.29 -0.77
C ILE A 178 9.16 -10.76 0.47
N VAL A 179 8.67 -9.51 0.40
CA VAL A 179 8.03 -8.83 1.52
C VAL A 179 6.79 -8.07 1.08
N ASP A 180 5.70 -8.21 1.82
CA ASP A 180 4.48 -7.43 1.61
C ASP A 180 4.72 -5.96 2.04
N LEU A 181 4.26 -5.01 1.24
CA LEU A 181 4.26 -3.59 1.60
C LEU A 181 3.20 -3.36 2.68
N SER A 182 3.66 -3.20 3.92
CA SER A 182 2.82 -3.00 5.10
C SER A 182 3.50 -2.04 6.08
N LEU A 183 2.72 -1.46 6.99
CA LEU A 183 3.27 -0.63 8.07
C LEU A 183 4.19 -1.46 8.99
N MET A 184 3.93 -2.76 9.12
CA MET A 184 4.81 -3.67 9.86
C MET A 184 6.20 -3.78 9.20
N THR A 185 6.26 -3.84 7.87
CA THR A 185 7.52 -3.82 7.11
C THR A 185 8.30 -2.53 7.35
N PHE A 186 7.63 -1.38 7.35
CA PHE A 186 8.27 -0.10 7.68
C PHE A 186 8.84 -0.08 9.10
N VAL A 187 8.10 -0.57 10.09
CA VAL A 187 8.58 -0.68 11.47
C VAL A 187 9.79 -1.59 11.57
N ASN A 188 9.80 -2.71 10.85
CA ASN A 188 10.95 -3.61 10.80
C ASN A 188 12.17 -2.93 10.18
N VAL A 189 11.99 -2.17 9.09
CA VAL A 189 13.05 -1.36 8.47
C VAL A 189 13.65 -0.39 9.48
N LEU A 190 12.84 0.41 10.17
CA LEU A 190 13.33 1.35 11.18
C LEU A 190 14.09 0.65 12.32
N LYS A 191 13.62 -0.50 12.78
CA LYS A 191 14.31 -1.30 13.80
C LYS A 191 15.67 -1.78 13.30
N THR A 192 15.76 -2.27 12.07
CA THR A 192 17.04 -2.73 11.49
C THR A 192 18.03 -1.57 11.31
N THR A 193 17.56 -0.42 10.88
CA THR A 193 18.34 0.82 10.77
C THR A 193 18.90 1.25 12.15
N MET A 194 18.05 1.33 13.18
CA MET A 194 18.50 1.65 14.54
C MET A 194 19.52 0.64 15.12
N ALA A 195 19.33 -0.65 14.84
CA ALA A 195 20.27 -1.69 15.25
C ALA A 195 21.63 -1.54 14.53
N TYR A 196 21.60 -1.24 13.22
CA TYR A 196 22.80 -0.97 12.43
C TYR A 196 23.55 0.28 12.91
N LEU A 197 22.84 1.38 13.19
CA LEU A 197 23.41 2.59 13.78
C LEU A 197 24.10 2.29 15.12
N SER A 198 23.46 1.49 15.99
CA SER A 198 24.02 1.10 17.28
C SER A 198 25.32 0.30 17.12
N PHE A 199 25.32 -0.65 16.17
CA PHE A 199 26.50 -1.43 15.84
C PHE A 199 27.65 -0.57 15.26
N LEU A 200 27.34 0.31 14.31
CA LEU A 200 28.31 1.25 13.74
C LEU A 200 28.93 2.14 14.83
N ARG A 201 28.10 2.66 15.74
CA ARG A 201 28.59 3.48 16.84
C ARG A 201 29.57 2.74 17.73
N THR A 202 29.36 1.45 18.03
CA THR A 202 30.29 0.65 18.82
C THR A 202 31.61 0.33 18.10
N LEU A 203 31.61 0.29 16.76
CA LEU A 203 32.83 0.01 15.99
C LEU A 203 33.66 1.26 15.68
N VAL A 204 33.01 2.41 15.48
CA VAL A 204 33.64 3.65 15.02
C VAL A 204 34.01 4.59 16.18
N VAL A 205 33.33 4.48 17.32
CA VAL A 205 33.60 5.23 18.57
C VAL A 205 34.24 4.32 19.60
#